data_AF-A0A370L9H4-F1
#
_entry.id   AF-A0A370L9H4-F1
#
_cell.length_a   1.000
_cell.length_b   1.000
_cell.length_c   1.000
_cell.angle_alpha   90.00
_cell.angle_beta   90.00
_cell.angle_gamma   90.00
#
_symmetry.space_group_name_H-M   'P 1'
#
loop_
_entity.id
_entity.type
_entity.pdbx_description
1 polymer ?
#
loop_
_entity_poly.entity_id
_entity_poly.type
_entity_poly.pdbx_seq_one_letter_code
_entity_poly.pdbx_strand_id
1 'polypeptide(L)'
;MPASPLSAIQQAVENLLGQSWLALLARFAVALPFLLSGIAKLADLGGATAEVRGLTGFEPAALFAVLVIVTQLGGSALLIAGGRHAWIGAAALAGFTAIATLFAHAFWLKPAGERFLHQNIFFEHVSIIGGLALLAVLASRSAGGARS
;
A
#
# COMPACT_ATOMS: atom_id res chain seq x y z
N MET A 1 -39.10 12.32 21.09
CA MET A 1 -39.27 10.93 20.63
C MET A 1 -37.96 10.20 20.86
N PRO A 2 -37.93 9.01 21.48
CA PRO A 2 -36.69 8.26 21.63
C PRO A 2 -36.08 7.94 20.25
N ALA A 3 -34.75 7.97 20.16
CA ALA A 3 -34.02 7.64 18.94
C ALA A 3 -34.42 6.24 18.46
N SER A 4 -34.68 6.08 17.15
CA SER A 4 -34.93 4.77 16.58
C SER A 4 -33.67 3.89 16.72
N PRO A 5 -33.79 2.56 16.88
CA PRO A 5 -32.63 1.67 17.00
C PRO A 5 -31.59 1.87 15.88
N LEU A 6 -32.04 2.16 14.65
CA LEU A 6 -31.17 2.45 13.51
C LEU A 6 -30.36 3.74 13.69
N SER A 7 -30.97 4.81 14.21
CA SER A 7 -30.26 6.07 14.47
C SER A 7 -29.20 5.94 15.57
N ALA A 8 -29.46 5.09 16.59
CA ALA A 8 -28.47 4.81 17.63
C ALA A 8 -27.25 4.05 17.07
N ILE A 9 -27.47 3.06 16.19
CA ILE A 9 -26.39 2.33 15.51
C ILE A 9 -25.58 3.26 14.61
N GLN A 10 -26.26 4.08 13.81
CA GLN A 10 -25.60 5.05 12.92
C GLN A 10 -24.68 5.99 13.72
N GLN A 11 -25.19 6.57 14.80
CA GLN A 11 -24.40 7.48 15.65
C GLN A 11 -23.20 6.78 16.28
N ALA A 12 -23.35 5.53 16.73
CA ALA A 12 -22.25 4.74 17.27
C ALA A 12 -21.16 4.49 16.22
N VAL A 13 -21.55 4.17 14.98
CA VAL A 13 -20.62 3.94 13.86
C VAL A 13 -19.91 5.24 13.47
N GLU A 14 -20.63 6.35 13.34
CA GLU A 14 -20.04 7.66 13.04
C GLU A 14 -19.04 8.08 14.12
N ASN A 15 -19.39 7.89 15.40
CA ASN A 15 -18.49 8.17 16.52
C ASN A 15 -17.21 7.32 16.49
N LEU A 16 -17.31 6.06 16.04
CA LEU A 16 -16.16 5.17 15.89
C LEU A 16 -15.30 5.58 14.68
N LEU A 17 -15.93 5.86 13.53
CA LEU A 17 -15.24 6.28 12.29
C LEU A 17 -14.58 7.66 12.43
N GLY A 18 -15.12 8.54 13.28
CA GLY A 18 -14.54 9.84 13.58
C GLY A 18 -13.28 9.79 14.45
N GLN A 19 -12.91 8.62 14.98
CA GLN A 19 -11.73 8.50 15.86
C GLN A 19 -10.42 8.57 15.09
N SER A 20 -9.53 9.49 15.49
CA SER A 20 -8.22 9.65 14.86
C SER A 20 -7.32 8.41 15.00
N TRP A 21 -7.44 7.66 16.10
CA TRP A 21 -6.67 6.43 16.32
C TRP A 21 -7.05 5.33 15.33
N LEU A 22 -8.33 5.22 14.96
CA LEU A 22 -8.80 4.22 14.00
C LEU A 22 -8.22 4.50 12.60
N ALA A 23 -8.21 5.77 12.20
CA ALA A 23 -7.59 6.19 10.94
C ALA A 23 -6.07 5.93 10.92
N LEU A 24 -5.39 6.07 12.07
CA LEU A 24 -3.96 5.73 12.20
C LEU A 24 -3.74 4.22 12.08
N LEU A 25 -4.54 3.41 12.80
CA LEU A 25 -4.45 1.95 12.73
C LEU A 25 -4.72 1.42 11.32
N ALA A 26 -5.73 1.97 10.62
CA ALA A 26 -6.02 1.58 9.24
C ALA A 26 -4.84 1.88 8.30
N ARG A 27 -4.23 3.07 8.42
CA ARG A 27 -3.03 3.42 7.66
C ARG A 27 -1.84 2.52 7.98
N PHE A 28 -1.64 2.21 9.26
CA PHE A 28 -0.59 1.30 9.70
C PHE A 28 -0.80 -0.12 9.15
N ALA A 29 -2.02 -0.65 9.23
CA ALA A 29 -2.38 -1.97 8.72
C ALA A 29 -2.13 -2.08 7.20
N VAL A 30 -2.51 -1.06 6.43
CA VAL A 30 -2.25 -1.00 4.98
C VAL A 30 -0.74 -0.89 4.68
N ALA A 31 0.01 -0.15 5.50
CA ALA A 31 1.46 0.01 5.34
C ALA A 31 2.27 -1.22 5.76
N LEU A 32 1.70 -2.11 6.58
CA LEU A 32 2.43 -3.19 7.24
C LEU A 32 3.19 -4.14 6.28
N PRO A 33 2.61 -4.63 5.16
CA PRO A 33 3.34 -5.50 4.25
C PRO A 33 4.59 -4.81 3.64
N PHE A 34 4.49 -3.51 3.38
CA PHE A 34 5.58 -2.71 2.82
C PHE A 34 6.66 -2.44 3.85
N LEU A 35 6.30 -2.17 5.12
CA LEU A 35 7.26 -2.02 6.21
C LEU A 35 8.06 -3.30 6.41
N LEU A 36 7.38 -4.45 6.52
CA LEU A 36 8.05 -5.73 6.71
C LEU A 36 8.97 -6.08 5.54
N SER A 37 8.49 -5.90 4.30
CA SER A 37 9.28 -6.14 3.09
C SER A 37 10.50 -5.21 3.01
N GLY A 38 10.31 -3.91 3.28
CA GLY A 38 11.37 -2.92 3.22
C GLY A 38 12.44 -3.13 4.28
N ILE A 39 12.04 -3.47 5.52
CA ILE A 39 12.98 -3.77 6.61
C ILE A 39 13.78 -5.04 6.29
N ALA A 40 13.13 -6.09 5.80
CA ALA A 40 13.82 -7.32 5.40
C ALA A 40 14.85 -7.07 4.28
N LYS A 41 14.47 -6.31 3.24
CA LYS A 41 15.37 -5.93 2.14
C LYS A 41 16.49 -5.00 2.59
N LEU A 42 16.25 -4.14 3.57
CA LEU A 42 17.29 -3.29 4.15
C LEU A 42 18.32 -4.11 4.96
N ALA A 43 17.85 -5.15 5.66
CA ALA A 43 18.71 -6.06 6.40
C ALA A 43 19.55 -6.98 5.48
N ASP A 44 19.06 -7.27 4.27
CA ASP A 44 19.77 -8.05 3.26
C ASP A 44 19.70 -7.38 1.87
N LEU A 45 20.56 -6.37 1.67
CA LEU A 45 20.68 -5.67 0.39
C LEU A 45 21.16 -6.59 -0.75
N GLY A 46 21.94 -7.63 -0.44
CA GLY A 46 22.41 -8.61 -1.41
C GLY A 46 21.24 -9.41 -1.97
N GLY A 47 20.40 -9.95 -1.09
CA GLY A 47 19.15 -10.61 -1.44
C GLY A 47 18.20 -9.70 -2.21
N ALA A 48 18.01 -8.45 -1.76
CA ALA A 48 17.18 -7.48 -2.45
C ALA A 48 17.65 -7.19 -3.89
N THR A 49 18.97 -7.07 -4.09
CA THR A 49 19.58 -6.87 -5.41
C THR A 49 19.39 -8.09 -6.30
N ALA A 50 19.57 -9.29 -5.76
CA ALA A 50 19.35 -10.54 -6.49
C ALA A 50 17.88 -10.73 -6.89
N GLU A 51 16.94 -10.39 -6.00
CA GLU A 51 15.50 -10.43 -6.25
C GLU A 51 15.12 -9.51 -7.41
N VAL A 52 15.56 -8.24 -7.38
CA VAL A 52 15.29 -7.28 -8.45
C VAL A 52 15.86 -7.76 -9.78
N ARG A 53 17.12 -8.22 -9.80
CA ARG A 53 17.74 -8.77 -11.01
C ARG A 53 16.97 -9.96 -11.56
N GLY A 54 16.61 -10.91 -10.70
CA GLY A 54 15.90 -12.13 -11.10
C GLY A 54 14.48 -11.88 -11.62
N LEU A 55 13.77 -10.91 -11.03
CA LEU A 55 12.40 -10.58 -11.42
C LEU A 55 12.29 -9.67 -12.64
N THR A 56 13.21 -8.70 -12.78
CA THR A 56 13.07 -7.62 -13.78
C THR A 56 14.15 -7.63 -14.86
N GLY A 57 15.32 -8.23 -14.58
CA GLY A 57 16.49 -8.13 -15.45
C GLY A 57 17.14 -6.74 -15.50
N PHE A 58 16.72 -5.79 -14.66
CA PHE A 58 17.24 -4.42 -14.70
C PHE A 58 18.67 -4.31 -14.18
N GLU A 59 19.47 -3.46 -14.84
CA GLU A 59 20.82 -3.10 -14.42
C GLU A 59 20.99 -1.57 -14.40
N PRO A 60 21.68 -0.98 -13.41
CA PRO A 60 22.30 -1.64 -12.26
C PRO A 60 21.26 -2.10 -11.20
N ALA A 61 21.19 -3.41 -10.92
CA ALA A 61 20.14 -3.97 -10.06
C ALA A 61 20.12 -3.38 -8.64
N ALA A 62 21.31 -3.04 -8.11
CA ALA A 62 21.46 -2.45 -6.78
C ALA A 62 20.76 -1.08 -6.66
N LEU A 63 20.76 -0.27 -7.73
CA LEU A 63 20.07 1.02 -7.74
C LEU A 63 18.56 0.82 -7.59
N PHE A 64 17.99 -0.11 -8.35
CA PHE A 64 16.56 -0.42 -8.29
C PHE A 64 16.17 -1.07 -6.95
N ALA A 65 17.03 -1.90 -6.36
CA ALA A 65 16.80 -2.44 -5.01
C ALA A 65 16.71 -1.32 -3.95
N VAL A 66 17.61 -0.33 -4.01
CA VAL A 66 17.53 0.86 -3.14
C VAL A 66 16.25 1.64 -3.39
N LEU A 67 15.85 1.85 -4.65
CA LEU A 67 14.59 2.53 -4.98
C LEU A 67 13.36 1.78 -4.42
N VAL A 68 13.34 0.45 -4.49
CA VAL A 68 12.29 -0.37 -3.89
C VAL A 68 12.23 -0.15 -2.38
N ILE A 69 13.36 -0.24 -1.68
CA ILE A 69 13.43 -0.05 -0.23
C ILE A 69 12.98 1.35 0.17
N VAL A 70 13.47 2.38 -0.51
CA VAL A 70 13.09 3.78 -0.26
C VAL A 70 11.60 3.98 -0.50
N THR A 71 11.04 3.38 -1.55
CA THR A 71 9.61 3.47 -1.85
C THR A 71 8.77 2.78 -0.77
N GLN A 72 9.15 1.58 -0.36
CA GLN A 72 8.43 0.81 0.66
C GLN A 72 8.47 1.46 2.03
N LEU A 73 9.65 1.88 2.50
CA LEU A 73 9.83 2.47 3.82
C LEU A 73 9.38 3.94 3.85
N GLY A 74 9.80 4.73 2.86
CA GLY A 74 9.43 6.14 2.74
C GLY A 74 7.94 6.32 2.48
N GLY A 75 7.36 5.51 1.59
CA GLY A 75 5.93 5.52 1.31
C GLY A 75 5.10 5.16 2.54
N SER A 76 5.51 4.12 3.28
CA SER A 76 4.88 3.72 4.54
C SER A 76 4.97 4.82 5.60
N ALA A 77 6.15 5.42 5.78
CA ALA A 77 6.35 6.48 6.77
C ALA A 77 5.46 7.70 6.46
N LEU A 78 5.40 8.14 5.21
CA LEU A 78 4.52 9.24 4.78
C LEU A 78 3.04 8.92 4.99
N LEU A 79 2.61 7.71 4.62
CA LEU A 79 1.23 7.27 4.79
C LEU A 79 0.82 7.25 6.27
N ILE A 80 1.65 6.67 7.13
CA ILE A 80 1.39 6.56 8.58
C ILE A 80 1.40 7.94 9.24
N ALA A 81 2.40 8.78 8.92
CA ALA A 81 2.50 10.14 9.45
C ALA A 81 1.25 10.98 9.15
N GLY A 82 0.56 10.69 8.04
CA GLY A 82 -0.68 11.37 7.71
C GLY A 82 -0.48 12.79 7.17
N GLY A 83 -1.53 13.60 7.27
CA GLY A 83 -1.50 15.00 6.89
C GLY A 83 -1.25 15.25 5.40
N ARG A 84 -0.58 16.37 5.09
CA ARG A 84 -0.46 16.92 3.73
C ARG A 84 0.30 16.02 2.73
N HIS A 85 1.19 15.16 3.21
CA HIS A 85 2.06 14.35 2.36
C HIS A 85 1.67 12.87 2.30
N ALA A 86 0.65 12.44 3.04
CA ALA A 86 0.21 11.04 3.05
C ALA A 86 -0.23 10.54 1.67
N TRP A 87 -0.78 11.42 0.83
CA TRP A 87 -1.15 11.07 -0.53
C TRP A 87 0.05 10.65 -1.39
N ILE A 88 1.22 11.25 -1.18
CA ILE A 88 2.46 10.91 -1.88
C ILE A 88 2.87 9.48 -1.52
N GLY A 89 2.85 9.17 -0.22
CA GLY A 89 3.19 7.83 0.27
C GLY A 89 2.22 6.77 -0.27
N ALA A 90 0.92 7.02 -0.18
CA ALA A 90 -0.11 6.12 -0.70
C ALA A 90 0.02 5.90 -2.22
N ALA A 91 0.21 6.97 -3.00
CA ALA A 91 0.37 6.89 -4.45
C ALA A 91 1.64 6.14 -4.86
N ALA A 92 2.76 6.38 -4.16
CA ALA A 92 4.02 5.69 -4.41
C ALA A 92 3.90 4.18 -4.14
N LEU A 93 3.29 3.79 -3.02
CA LEU A 93 3.04 2.39 -2.69
C LEU A 93 2.07 1.73 -3.67
N ALA A 94 1.03 2.44 -4.13
CA ALA A 94 0.10 1.94 -5.15
C ALA A 94 0.84 1.66 -6.47
N GLY A 95 1.63 2.62 -6.96
CA GLY A 95 2.42 2.48 -8.18
C GLY A 95 3.45 1.36 -8.09
N PHE A 96 4.17 1.28 -6.97
CA PHE A 96 5.09 0.17 -6.67
C PHE A 96 4.37 -1.18 -6.73
N THR A 97 3.22 -1.30 -6.06
CA THR A 97 2.46 -2.55 -6.00
C THR A 97 1.99 -2.96 -7.40
N ALA A 98 1.50 -2.02 -8.20
CA ALA A 98 1.10 -2.27 -9.58
C ALA A 98 2.26 -2.83 -10.42
N ILE A 99 3.42 -2.17 -10.38
CA ILE A 99 4.61 -2.58 -11.14
C ILE A 99 5.10 -3.95 -10.64
N ALA A 100 5.30 -4.11 -9.33
CA ALA A 100 5.79 -5.35 -8.74
C ALA A 100 4.87 -6.55 -9.06
N THR A 101 3.56 -6.35 -9.04
CA THR A 101 2.57 -7.39 -9.35
C THR A 101 2.65 -7.85 -10.80
N LEU A 102 2.87 -6.94 -11.75
CA LEU A 102 3.05 -7.30 -13.16
C LEU A 102 4.31 -8.15 -13.39
N PHE A 103 5.39 -7.93 -12.64
CA PHE A 103 6.59 -8.76 -12.74
C PHE A 103 6.44 -10.10 -12.00
N ALA A 104 5.97 -10.07 -10.75
CA ALA A 104 5.96 -11.25 -9.89
C ALA A 104 4.78 -12.20 -10.18
N HIS A 105 3.61 -11.64 -10.50
CA HIS A 105 2.33 -12.36 -10.56
C HIS A 105 1.59 -12.20 -11.89
N ALA A 106 2.28 -11.89 -13.00
CA ALA A 106 1.72 -12.02 -14.34
C ALA A 106 1.36 -13.48 -14.65
N PHE A 107 0.19 -13.91 -14.17
CA PHE A 107 -0.26 -15.31 -14.14
C PHE A 107 -0.36 -15.92 -15.55
N TRP A 108 -0.59 -15.09 -16.57
CA TRP A 108 -0.61 -15.49 -17.97
C TRP A 108 0.75 -15.98 -18.48
N LEU A 109 1.86 -15.62 -17.82
CA LEU A 109 3.20 -16.11 -18.12
C LEU A 109 3.62 -17.30 -17.24
N LYS A 110 2.78 -17.71 -16.27
CA LYS A 110 3.10 -18.79 -15.33
C LYS A 110 2.73 -20.17 -15.89
N PRO A 111 3.42 -21.24 -15.45
CA PRO A 111 3.07 -22.62 -15.78
C PRO A 111 1.61 -22.94 -15.41
N ALA A 112 0.99 -23.88 -16.14
CA ALA A 112 -0.42 -24.21 -15.96
C ALA A 112 -0.78 -24.61 -14.52
N GLY A 113 0.10 -25.33 -13.83
CA GLY A 113 -0.10 -25.75 -12.43
C GLY A 113 -0.09 -24.62 -11.40
N GLU A 114 0.54 -23.48 -11.71
CA GLU A 114 0.68 -22.34 -10.80
C GLU A 114 -0.20 -21.15 -11.19
N ARG A 115 -0.81 -21.19 -12.38
CA ARG A 115 -1.56 -20.07 -12.95
C ARG A 115 -2.68 -19.59 -12.04
N PHE A 116 -3.46 -20.49 -11.45
CA PHE A 116 -4.57 -20.13 -10.56
C PHE A 116 -4.09 -19.43 -9.29
N LEU A 117 -2.99 -19.91 -8.68
CA LEU A 117 -2.39 -19.29 -7.50
C LEU A 117 -1.94 -17.86 -7.80
N HIS A 118 -1.17 -17.65 -8.88
CA HIS A 118 -0.71 -16.31 -9.24
C HIS A 118 -1.85 -15.40 -9.67
N GLN A 119 -2.92 -15.94 -10.28
CA GLN A 119 -4.11 -15.17 -10.61
C GLN A 119 -4.80 -14.63 -9.36
N ASN A 120 -4.96 -15.45 -8.32
CA ASN A 120 -5.55 -14.99 -7.06
C ASN A 120 -4.70 -13.89 -6.41
N ILE A 121 -3.38 -14.10 -6.30
CA ILE A 121 -2.47 -13.10 -5.74
C ILE A 121 -2.50 -11.80 -6.55
N PHE A 122 -2.57 -11.89 -7.88
CA PHE A 122 -2.70 -10.73 -8.75
C PHE A 122 -3.93 -9.89 -8.39
N PHE A 123 -5.10 -10.50 -8.24
CA PHE A 123 -6.33 -9.77 -7.92
C PHE A 123 -6.42 -9.31 -6.45
N GLU A 124 -5.77 -10.01 -5.52
CA GLU A 124 -5.54 -9.50 -4.16
C GLU A 124 -4.73 -8.19 -4.21
N HIS A 125 -3.65 -8.16 -5.00
CA HIS A 125 -2.84 -6.96 -5.16
C HIS A 125 -3.60 -5.82 -5.89
N VAL A 126 -4.45 -6.14 -6.87
CA VAL A 126 -5.35 -5.13 -7.48
C VAL A 126 -6.24 -4.47 -6.42
N SER A 127 -6.77 -5.24 -5.47
CA SER A 127 -7.57 -4.70 -4.37
C SER A 127 -6.74 -3.80 -3.44
N ILE A 128 -5.49 -4.18 -3.15
CA ILE A 128 -4.55 -3.35 -2.36
C ILE A 128 -4.25 -2.03 -3.08
N ILE A 129 -4.00 -2.08 -4.39
CA ILE A 129 -3.77 -0.89 -5.22
C ILE A 129 -4.98 0.04 -5.16
N GLY A 130 -6.19 -0.50 -5.30
CA GLY A 130 -7.44 0.27 -5.18
C GLY A 130 -7.58 0.96 -3.82
N GLY A 131 -7.28 0.25 -2.73
CA GLY A 131 -7.30 0.80 -1.37
C GLY A 131 -6.28 1.92 -1.17
N LEU A 132 -5.04 1.73 -1.63
CA LEU A 132 -4.00 2.76 -1.59
C LEU A 132 -4.34 3.97 -2.46
N ALA A 133 -4.87 3.76 -3.66
CA ALA A 133 -5.30 4.84 -4.54
C ALA A 133 -6.43 5.66 -3.90
N LEU A 134 -7.41 5.01 -3.27
CA LEU A 134 -8.47 5.69 -2.54
C LEU A 134 -7.90 6.49 -1.35
N LEU A 135 -6.97 5.91 -0.58
CA LEU A 135 -6.27 6.64 0.49
C LEU A 135 -5.52 7.86 -0.03
N ALA A 136 -4.86 7.75 -1.18
CA ALA A 136 -4.19 8.87 -1.82
C ALA A 136 -5.17 9.99 -2.19
N VAL A 137 -6.29 9.64 -2.83
CA VAL A 137 -7.37 10.57 -3.18
C VAL A 137 -7.90 11.27 -1.92
N LEU A 138 -8.27 10.52 -0.88
CA LEU A 138 -8.84 11.09 0.34
C LEU A 138 -7.83 12.00 1.06
N ALA A 139 -6.58 11.58 1.21
CA ALA A 139 -5.53 12.37 1.83
C ALA A 139 -5.24 13.67 1.06
N SER A 140 -5.28 13.63 -0.29
CA SER A 140 -5.08 14.83 -1.12
C SER A 140 -6.18 15.88 -0.93
N ARG A 141 -7.42 15.44 -0.70
CA ARG A 141 -8.58 16.33 -0.46
C ARG A 141 -8.48 17.00 0.91
N SER A 142 -8.11 16.26 1.94
CA SER A 142 -7.83 16.83 3.28
C SER A 142 -6.67 17.82 3.26
N ALA A 143 -5.67 17.62 2.39
CA ALA A 143 -4.56 18.53 2.19
C ALA A 143 -4.95 19.83 1.45
N GLY A 144 -5.92 19.75 0.53
CA GLY A 144 -6.41 20.88 -0.26
C GLY A 144 -7.41 21.78 0.47
N GLY A 145 -8.24 21.21 1.35
CA GLY A 145 -9.23 21.97 2.15
C GLY A 145 -8.62 22.92 3.19
N ALA A 146 -7.32 22.82 3.49
CA ALA A 146 -6.60 23.78 4.32
C ALA A 146 -6.16 25.05 3.55
N ARG A 147 -6.59 25.23 2.28
CA ARG A 147 -6.19 26.35 1.40
C ARG A 147 -7.35 27.29 1.02
N SER A 148 -8.56 27.09 1.55
CA SER A 148 -9.74 27.94 1.32
C SER A 148 -10.19 28.58 2.62
#